data_AF-A0A3P1CDX7-F1
#
_entry.id   AF-A0A3P1CDX7-F1
#
_cell.length_a   1.000
_cell.length_b   1.000
_cell.length_c   1.000
_cell.angle_alpha   90.00
_cell.angle_beta   90.00
_cell.angle_gamma   90.00
#
_symmetry.space_group_name_H-M   'P 1'
#
loop_
_entity.id
_entity.type
_entity.pdbx_description
1 polymer ?
#
loop_
_entity_poly.entity_id
_entity_poly.type
_entity_poly.pdbx_seq_one_letter_code
_entity_poly.pdbx_strand_id
1 'polypeptide(L)'
;MKRKIYNSQNLKRALLMLAVAGGLTRYSARAQTPEAIRETAKENPALELSFREVSTLKFRLEVTRPFLLLHDAVSVFILTKDRQILYARTYSHHALRITTFDLSTLQDGTYGFEVRSGDERVTQLFDIKTKSKRVILARN
;
A
#
# COMPACT_ATOMS: atom_id res chain seq x y z
N MET A 1 16.45 -79.18 15.62
CA MET A 1 16.15 -79.82 14.31
C MET A 1 15.02 -79.00 13.66
N LYS A 2 15.09 -78.32 12.51
CA LYS A 2 16.11 -78.04 11.49
C LYS A 2 15.94 -76.55 11.09
N ARG A 3 17.06 -75.85 10.88
CA ARG A 3 17.10 -74.53 10.23
C ARG A 3 16.85 -74.72 8.73
N LYS A 4 16.15 -73.79 8.08
CA LYS A 4 16.22 -73.59 6.63
C LYS A 4 16.56 -72.12 6.35
N ILE A 5 17.83 -71.92 6.00
CA ILE A 5 18.34 -70.78 5.24
C ILE A 5 18.42 -71.28 3.78
N TYR A 6 18.03 -70.44 2.81
CA TYR A 6 18.43 -70.37 1.39
C TYR A 6 17.32 -69.58 0.67
N ASN A 7 17.54 -68.65 -0.25
CA ASN A 7 18.74 -68.25 -0.97
C ASN A 7 18.60 -66.79 -1.44
N SER A 8 19.73 -66.14 -1.65
CA SER A 8 19.86 -64.79 -2.19
C SER A 8 19.66 -64.74 -3.71
N GLN A 9 19.67 -63.50 -4.23
CA GLN A 9 19.80 -63.10 -5.64
C GLN A 9 18.48 -62.96 -6.41
N ASN A 10 18.01 -61.71 -6.56
CA ASN A 10 18.22 -60.99 -7.81
C ASN A 10 17.78 -59.52 -7.69
N LEU A 11 18.81 -58.68 -7.68
CA LEU A 11 18.83 -57.25 -7.85
C LEU A 11 18.21 -56.88 -9.21
N LYS A 12 17.00 -56.32 -9.24
CA LYS A 12 16.56 -55.48 -10.35
C LYS A 12 15.94 -54.20 -9.82
N ARG A 13 16.60 -53.11 -10.21
CA ARG A 13 16.41 -51.73 -9.81
C ARG A 13 14.99 -51.28 -10.11
N ALA A 14 14.27 -50.80 -9.11
CA ALA A 14 13.17 -49.86 -9.30
C ALA A 14 13.41 -48.69 -8.34
N LEU A 15 14.18 -47.72 -8.83
CA LEU A 15 14.15 -46.37 -8.27
C LEU A 15 12.73 -45.83 -8.50
N LEU A 16 12.00 -45.55 -7.42
CA LEU A 16 10.89 -44.61 -7.46
C LEU A 16 11.17 -43.55 -6.40
N MET A 17 11.76 -42.43 -6.83
CA MET A 17 11.73 -41.20 -6.08
C MET A 17 10.36 -40.55 -6.31
N LEU A 18 9.66 -40.19 -5.24
CA LEU A 18 8.69 -39.09 -5.26
C LEU A 18 8.67 -38.40 -3.89
N ALA A 19 8.51 -37.08 -3.94
CA ALA A 19 9.15 -36.14 -3.05
C ALA A 19 8.17 -35.44 -2.09
N VAL A 20 8.74 -34.91 -1.00
CA VAL A 20 8.37 -33.66 -0.28
C VAL A 20 6.99 -33.59 0.39
N ALA A 21 7.00 -33.55 1.73
CA ALA A 21 6.03 -32.80 2.52
C ALA A 21 6.63 -32.42 3.89
N GLY A 22 7.39 -31.31 3.93
CA GLY A 22 7.84 -30.68 5.17
C GLY A 22 7.33 -29.24 5.18
N GLY A 23 6.21 -29.02 5.87
CA GLY A 23 5.44 -27.79 5.82
C GLY A 23 6.18 -26.56 6.34
N LEU A 24 6.35 -25.56 5.49
CA LEU A 24 6.55 -24.19 5.92
C LEU A 24 5.15 -23.59 6.12
N THR A 25 4.73 -23.40 7.37
CA THR A 25 3.56 -22.59 7.69
C THR A 25 3.87 -21.15 7.30
N ARG A 26 3.55 -20.78 6.06
CA ARG A 26 3.53 -19.39 5.64
C ARG A 26 2.38 -18.74 6.41
N TYR A 27 2.72 -17.89 7.37
CA TYR A 27 1.80 -16.85 7.85
C TYR A 27 1.29 -16.14 6.61
N SER A 28 0.06 -16.45 6.20
CA SER A 28 -0.65 -15.68 5.20
C SER A 28 -1.01 -14.36 5.85
N ALA A 29 -0.05 -13.44 5.87
CA ALA A 29 -0.39 -12.03 5.87
C ALA A 29 -1.30 -11.84 4.67
N ARG A 30 -2.60 -11.66 4.92
CA ARG A 30 -3.55 -11.19 3.91
C ARG A 30 -3.03 -9.82 3.49
N ALA A 31 -2.21 -9.79 2.43
CA ALA A 31 -2.02 -8.57 1.67
C ALA A 31 -3.42 -8.20 1.19
N GLN A 32 -3.95 -7.10 1.71
CA GLN A 32 -5.12 -6.47 1.11
C GLN A 32 -4.68 -6.13 -0.31
N THR A 33 -5.18 -6.89 -1.28
CA THR A 33 -4.96 -6.60 -2.69
C THR A 33 -5.40 -5.15 -2.89
N PRO A 34 -4.51 -4.24 -3.33
CA PRO A 34 -4.92 -2.88 -3.62
C PRO A 34 -6.04 -2.97 -4.65
N GLU A 35 -7.23 -2.56 -4.26
CA GLU A 35 -8.37 -2.48 -5.17
C GLU A 35 -7.88 -1.65 -6.36
N ALA A 36 -7.87 -2.25 -7.55
CA ALA A 36 -7.40 -1.56 -8.74
C ALA A 36 -8.16 -0.24 -8.84
N ILE A 37 -7.42 0.86 -8.89
CA ILE A 37 -7.94 2.21 -9.11
C ILE A 37 -9.00 2.09 -10.20
N ARG A 38 -10.29 2.21 -9.86
CA ARG A 38 -11.35 2.38 -10.87
C ARG A 38 -11.00 3.66 -11.62
N GLU A 39 -10.43 3.55 -12.81
CA GLU A 39 -10.02 4.71 -13.62
C GLU A 39 -11.21 5.52 -14.14
N THR A 40 -12.43 5.02 -13.93
CA THR A 40 -13.68 5.58 -14.43
C THR A 40 -14.16 6.83 -13.69
N ALA A 41 -13.56 7.20 -12.56
CA ALA A 41 -13.95 8.43 -11.86
C ALA A 41 -13.42 9.68 -12.59
N LYS A 42 -14.32 10.62 -12.89
CA LYS A 42 -14.03 11.86 -13.60
C LYS A 42 -13.33 12.84 -12.68
N GLU A 43 -12.28 13.46 -13.21
CA GLU A 43 -11.56 14.51 -12.49
C GLU A 43 -12.38 15.79 -12.50
N ASN A 44 -12.65 16.33 -11.31
CA ASN A 44 -13.46 17.53 -11.16
C ASN A 44 -12.65 18.65 -10.51
N PRO A 45 -12.18 19.63 -11.30
CA PRO A 45 -11.34 20.72 -10.81
C PRO A 45 -12.11 21.74 -9.97
N ALA A 46 -13.45 21.70 -9.95
CA ALA A 46 -14.27 22.55 -9.09
C ALA A 46 -14.33 22.03 -7.63
N LEU A 47 -13.77 20.86 -7.37
CA LEU A 47 -13.64 20.30 -6.03
C LEU A 47 -12.28 20.70 -5.44
N GLU A 48 -12.31 21.45 -4.34
CA GLU A 48 -11.10 21.91 -3.68
C GLU A 48 -10.69 20.97 -2.53
N LEU A 49 -9.44 20.54 -2.53
CA LEU A 49 -8.80 19.92 -1.37
C LEU A 49 -7.92 20.95 -0.68
N SER A 50 -8.06 21.09 0.63
CA SER A 50 -7.10 21.85 1.43
C SER A 50 -6.11 20.88 2.04
N PHE A 51 -4.83 21.06 1.69
CA PHE A 51 -3.73 20.23 2.15
C PHE A 51 -2.69 21.09 2.83
N ARG A 52 -2.43 20.83 4.12
CA ARG A 52 -1.51 21.64 4.93
C ARG A 52 -0.57 20.76 5.75
N GLU A 53 0.73 21.07 5.69
CA GLU A 53 1.71 20.50 6.61
C GLU A 53 1.44 21.02 8.04
N VAL A 54 1.21 20.11 8.98
CA VAL A 54 1.01 20.44 10.40
C VAL A 54 2.29 20.22 11.22
N SER A 55 3.12 19.27 10.80
CA SER A 55 4.49 19.07 11.30
C SER A 55 5.30 18.35 10.22
N THR A 56 6.62 18.20 10.43
CA THR A 56 7.49 17.48 9.48
C THR A 56 6.88 16.15 9.04
N LEU A 57 6.56 16.06 7.75
CA LEU A 57 5.93 14.89 7.10
C LEU A 57 4.58 14.47 7.66
N LYS A 58 3.91 15.30 8.46
CA LYS A 58 2.52 15.09 8.86
C LYS A 58 1.65 16.15 8.22
N PHE A 59 0.63 15.69 7.51
CA PHE A 59 -0.21 16.56 6.72
C PHE A 59 -1.66 16.39 7.10
N ARG A 60 -2.35 17.52 7.22
CA ARG A 60 -3.79 17.58 7.39
C ARG A 60 -4.44 17.70 6.03
N LEU A 61 -5.31 16.75 5.73
CA LEU A 61 -6.25 16.80 4.60
C LEU A 61 -7.59 17.28 5.14
N GLU A 62 -8.08 18.38 4.58
CA GLU A 62 -9.44 18.87 4.81
C GLU A 62 -10.19 18.80 3.48
N VAL A 63 -11.26 18.00 3.48
CA VAL A 63 -12.14 17.83 2.33
C VAL A 63 -13.30 18.81 2.51
N THR A 64 -13.39 19.81 1.63
CA THR A 64 -14.39 20.88 1.74
C THR A 64 -15.72 20.45 1.09
N ARG A 65 -16.78 21.24 1.35
CA ARG A 65 -18.05 21.08 0.63
C ARG A 65 -17.91 21.66 -0.78
N PRO A 66 -18.53 21.06 -1.82
CA PRO A 66 -19.58 20.04 -1.76
C PRO A 66 -19.10 18.59 -1.79
N PHE A 67 -17.79 18.31 -1.77
CA PHE A 67 -17.25 16.95 -1.96
C PHE A 67 -17.85 15.90 -1.02
N LEU A 68 -18.03 16.27 0.25
CA LEU A 68 -18.63 15.42 1.29
C LEU A 68 -20.14 15.18 1.12
N LEU A 69 -20.82 15.94 0.25
CA LEU A 69 -22.27 15.84 0.03
C LEU A 69 -22.62 14.97 -1.20
N LEU A 70 -21.64 14.60 -2.01
CA LEU A 70 -21.87 13.84 -3.23
C LEU A 70 -22.30 12.39 -2.90
N HIS A 71 -21.68 11.77 -1.91
CA HIS A 71 -21.96 10.39 -1.50
C HIS A 71 -21.70 10.16 -0.01
N ASP A 72 -22.36 9.13 0.55
CA ASP A 72 -22.24 8.74 1.96
C ASP A 72 -20.85 8.25 2.36
N ALA A 73 -20.07 7.81 1.38
CA ALA A 73 -18.73 7.27 1.54
C ALA A 73 -17.73 7.99 0.64
N VAL A 74 -16.56 8.31 1.21
CA VAL A 74 -15.44 8.95 0.51
C VAL A 74 -14.21 8.09 0.67
N SER A 75 -13.54 7.78 -0.45
CA SER A 75 -12.30 7.01 -0.45
C SER A 75 -11.10 7.93 -0.64
N VAL A 76 -10.09 7.78 0.20
CA VAL A 76 -8.83 8.51 0.14
C VAL A 76 -7.71 7.53 -0.21
N PHE A 77 -6.89 7.93 -1.17
CA PHE A 77 -5.72 7.20 -1.63
C PHE A 77 -4.48 8.08 -1.52
N ILE A 78 -3.36 7.46 -1.18
CA ILE A 78 -2.02 8.03 -1.38
C ILE A 78 -1.36 7.22 -2.48
N LEU A 79 -0.96 7.90 -3.55
CA LEU A 79 -0.44 7.30 -4.76
C LEU A 79 0.99 7.77 -5.01
N THR A 80 1.82 6.93 -5.64
CA THR A 80 3.05 7.39 -6.29
C THR A 80 2.73 8.12 -7.60
N LYS A 81 3.73 8.79 -8.19
CA LYS A 81 3.63 9.36 -9.54
C LYS A 81 3.14 8.36 -10.60
N ASP A 82 3.55 7.10 -10.47
CA ASP A 82 3.15 6.01 -11.38
C ASP A 82 1.78 5.40 -11.03
N ARG A 83 0.99 6.10 -10.20
CA ARG A 83 -0.34 5.70 -9.70
C ARG A 83 -0.35 4.39 -8.89
N GLN A 84 0.79 4.00 -8.33
CA GLN A 84 0.82 2.88 -7.38
C GLN A 84 0.14 3.30 -6.07
N ILE A 85 -0.83 2.52 -5.61
CA ILE A 85 -1.49 2.75 -4.32
C ILE A 85 -0.54 2.38 -3.18
N LEU A 86 -0.23 3.37 -2.33
CA LEU A 86 0.51 3.19 -1.07
C LEU A 86 -0.43 3.17 0.14
N TYR A 87 -1.58 3.82 0.01
CA TYR A 87 -2.62 3.87 1.03
C TYR A 87 -3.99 3.91 0.36
N ALA A 88 -4.95 3.19 0.93
CA ALA A 88 -6.35 3.25 0.54
C ALA A 88 -7.22 3.12 1.80
N ARG A 89 -8.14 4.06 1.99
CA ARG A 89 -9.16 3.94 3.04
C ARG A 89 -10.44 4.65 2.64
N THR A 90 -11.55 3.98 2.88
CA THR A 90 -12.88 4.56 2.78
C THR A 90 -13.34 5.06 4.15
N TYR A 91 -13.91 6.25 4.15
CA TYR A 91 -14.45 6.94 5.30
C TYR A 91 -15.93 7.21 5.06
N SER A 92 -16.73 7.24 6.11
CA SER A 92 -18.04 7.86 6.02
C SER A 92 -17.89 9.38 5.84
N HIS A 93 -18.86 10.02 5.21
CA HIS A 93 -18.82 11.46 4.95
C HIS A 93 -18.65 12.31 6.24
N HIS A 94 -19.11 11.80 7.39
CA HIS A 94 -18.93 12.44 8.69
C HIS A 94 -17.49 12.32 9.24
N ALA A 95 -16.80 11.22 8.95
CA ALA A 95 -15.50 10.89 9.54
C ALA A 95 -14.32 11.57 8.84
N LEU A 96 -14.43 11.89 7.55
CA LEU A 96 -13.28 12.39 6.77
C LEU A 96 -13.03 13.88 6.88
N ARG A 97 -13.90 14.66 7.53
CA ARG A 97 -13.87 16.13 7.47
C ARG A 97 -12.48 16.73 7.72
N ILE A 98 -11.73 16.19 8.69
CA ILE A 98 -10.33 16.54 8.94
C ILE A 98 -9.57 15.27 9.29
N THR A 99 -8.59 14.89 8.47
CA THR A 99 -7.74 13.71 8.73
C THR A 99 -6.26 14.09 8.64
N THR A 100 -5.47 13.63 9.61
CA THR A 100 -4.02 13.80 9.60
C THR A 100 -3.35 12.51 9.11
N PHE A 101 -2.46 12.64 8.14
CA PHE A 101 -1.66 11.55 7.60
C PHE A 101 -0.20 11.73 8.04
N ASP A 102 0.39 10.66 8.56
CA ASP A 102 1.82 10.59 8.85
C ASP A 102 2.53 9.93 7.65
N LEU A 103 3.32 10.73 6.94
CA LEU A 103 4.04 10.34 5.74
C LEU A 103 5.53 10.10 6.02
N SER A 104 5.94 10.01 7.29
CA SER A 104 7.34 9.82 7.68
C SER A 104 7.97 8.52 7.18
N THR A 105 7.15 7.55 6.78
CA THR A 105 7.61 6.28 6.18
C THR A 105 7.86 6.38 4.69
N LEU A 106 7.50 7.48 4.03
CA LEU A 106 7.69 7.69 2.60
C LEU A 106 9.06 8.31 2.33
N GLN A 107 9.71 7.87 1.25
CA GLN A 107 10.98 8.43 0.79
C GLN A 107 10.75 9.72 0.00
N ASP A 108 11.83 10.46 -0.26
CA ASP A 108 11.80 11.60 -1.18
C ASP A 108 11.22 11.19 -2.55
N GLY A 109 10.29 11.98 -3.07
CA GLY A 109 9.57 11.66 -4.29
C GLY A 109 8.30 12.48 -4.49
N THR A 110 7.64 12.27 -5.62
CA THR A 110 6.34 12.89 -5.94
C THR A 110 5.22 11.90 -5.68
N TYR A 111 4.21 12.36 -4.94
CA TYR A 111 3.05 11.58 -4.53
C TYR A 111 1.77 12.36 -4.83
N GLY A 112 0.63 11.68 -4.74
CA GLY A 112 -0.70 12.28 -4.90
C GLY A 112 -1.66 11.84 -3.81
N PHE A 113 -2.40 12.79 -3.25
CA PHE A 113 -3.66 12.49 -2.56
C PHE A 113 -4.74 12.43 -3.61
N GLU A 114 -5.38 11.28 -3.77
CA GLU A 114 -6.59 11.15 -4.58
C GLU A 114 -7.77 10.91 -3.66
N VAL A 115 -8.78 11.74 -3.76
CA VAL A 115 -10.03 11.61 -3.01
C VAL A 115 -11.15 11.33 -4.00
N ARG A 116 -11.97 10.31 -3.72
CA ARG A 116 -13.07 9.86 -4.58
C ARG A 116 -14.39 9.84 -3.83
N SER A 117 -15.42 10.33 -4.48
CA SER A 117 -16.80 10.30 -4.01
C SER A 117 -17.68 9.87 -5.17
N GLY A 118 -18.11 8.60 -5.17
CA GLY A 118 -18.79 7.98 -6.32
C GLY A 118 -17.98 8.04 -7.60
N ASP A 119 -18.53 8.73 -8.61
CA ASP A 119 -17.90 8.89 -9.93
C ASP A 119 -17.01 10.13 -10.05
N GLU A 120 -16.89 10.91 -8.98
CA GLU A 120 -16.08 12.13 -8.95
C GLU A 120 -14.76 11.87 -8.21
N ARG A 121 -13.66 12.40 -8.75
CA ARG A 121 -12.35 12.38 -8.11
C ARG A 121 -11.66 13.73 -8.18
N VAL A 122 -10.82 13.98 -7.18
CA VAL A 122 -9.87 15.09 -7.15
C VAL A 122 -8.51 14.56 -6.74
N THR A 123 -7.46 14.99 -7.44
CA THR A 123 -6.08 14.61 -7.16
C THR A 123 -5.25 15.84 -6.86
N GLN A 124 -4.54 15.83 -5.73
CA GLN A 124 -3.56 16.85 -5.39
C GLN A 124 -2.18 16.22 -5.31
N LEU A 125 -1.29 16.64 -6.19
CA LEU A 125 0.11 16.21 -6.19
C LEU A 125 0.92 17.02 -5.18
N PHE A 126 1.93 16.37 -4.58
CA PHE A 126 2.88 16.98 -3.66
C PHE A 126 4.24 16.27 -3.72
N ASP A 127 5.31 17.00 -3.36
CA ASP A 127 6.67 16.47 -3.30
C ASP A 127 7.10 16.32 -1.84
N ILE A 128 7.73 15.18 -1.52
CA ILE A 128 8.51 15.00 -0.29
C ILE A 128 9.98 15.19 -0.64
N LYS A 129 10.67 16.09 0.07
CA LYS A 129 12.09 16.41 -0.12
C LYS A 129 12.80 16.55 1.22
N THR A 130 13.88 15.82 1.41
CA THR A 130 14.73 15.90 2.60
C THR A 130 15.60 17.16 2.54
N LYS A 131 15.52 18.01 3.57
CA LYS A 131 16.40 19.18 3.71
C LYS A 131 17.65 18.81 4.49
N SER A 132 18.78 18.63 3.83
CA SER A 132 20.08 18.46 4.50
C SER A 132 20.62 19.83 4.92
N LYS A 133 20.79 20.06 6.23
CA LYS A 133 21.54 21.23 6.75
C LYS A 133 23.03 20.96 6.63
N ARG A 134 23.72 21.62 5.69
CA ARG A 134 25.18 21.59 5.61
C ARG A 134 25.75 22.61 6.61
N VAL A 135 26.44 22.14 7.65
CA VAL A 135 27.26 22.99 8.52
C VAL A 135 28.69 22.96 7.99
N ILE A 136 29.15 24.06 7.41
CA ILE A 136 30.57 24.22 7.05
C ILE A 136 31.28 24.74 8.29
N LEU A 137 32.05 23.86 8.95
CA LEU A 137 33.02 24.28 9.95
C LEU A 137 34.31 24.66 9.22
N ALA A 138 34.48 25.95 8.90
CA ALA A 138 35.79 26.46 8.54
C ALA A 138 36.69 26.34 9.78
N ARG A 139 37.78 25.57 9.67
CA ARG A 139 38.87 25.57 10.65
C ARG A 139 39.89 26.59 10.15
N ASN A 140 40.24 27.56 11.01
CA ASN A 140 41.39 28.45 10.82
C ASN A 140 42.70 27.66 10.90
#